data_AF-A0A2E3QQR3-F1
#
_entry.id   AF-A0A2E3QQR3-F1
#
_cell.length_a   1.000
_cell.length_b   1.000
_cell.length_c   1.000
_cell.angle_alpha   90.00
_cell.angle_beta   90.00
_cell.angle_gamma   90.00
#
_symmetry.space_group_name_H-M   'P 1'
#
loop_
_entity.id
_entity.type
_entity.pdbx_description
1 polymer ?
#
loop_
_entity_poly.entity_id
_entity_poly.type
_entity_poly.pdbx_seq_one_letter_code
_entity_poly.pdbx_strand_id
1 'polypeptide(L)'
;MTLKVLISFLLNWISINTDYKTESFNFPVIVISKSELEVKACRGKCPILAFFSSKEGILISKMDLNGLCNQSIILHEIIHALQFTQRKDMENVFKEKEAYEIQNFFLTDMSIEKELIKPLSIRKCRS
;
A
#
# COMPACT_ATOMS: atom_id res chain seq x y z
N MET A 1 7.39 -13.56 7.33
CA MET A 1 6.01 -13.14 7.67
C MET A 1 5.02 -13.67 6.64
N THR A 2 3.78 -14.00 7.00
CA THR A 2 2.74 -14.36 6.01
C THR A 2 1.99 -13.11 5.55
N LEU A 3 1.34 -13.17 4.38
CA LEU A 3 0.56 -12.03 3.87
C LEU A 3 -0.53 -11.60 4.85
N LYS A 4 -1.26 -12.56 5.43
CA LYS A 4 -2.30 -12.27 6.44
C LYS A 4 -1.74 -11.49 7.62
N VAL A 5 -0.59 -11.91 8.16
CA VAL A 5 0.06 -11.22 9.29
C VAL A 5 0.49 -9.80 8.88
N LEU A 6 1.04 -9.63 7.68
CA LEU A 6 1.40 -8.31 7.17
C LEU A 6 0.18 -7.40 7.05
N ILE A 7 -0.91 -7.87 6.44
CA ILE A 7 -2.13 -7.05 6.29
C ILE A 7 -2.69 -6.64 7.65
N SER A 8 -2.75 -7.55 8.62
CA SER A 8 -3.16 -7.22 9.99
C SER A 8 -2.24 -6.18 10.64
N PHE A 9 -0.92 -6.30 10.47
CA PHE A 9 0.04 -5.32 10.95
C PHE A 9 -0.17 -3.94 10.32
N LEU A 10 -0.31 -3.86 9.00
CA LEU A 10 -0.51 -2.60 8.28
C LEU A 10 -1.84 -1.93 8.66
N LEU A 11 -2.93 -2.70 8.76
CA LEU A 11 -4.22 -2.17 9.20
C LEU A 11 -4.14 -1.62 10.62
N ASN A 12 -3.49 -2.33 11.54
CA ASN A 12 -3.30 -1.84 12.90
C ASN A 12 -2.47 -0.54 12.92
N TRP A 13 -1.38 -0.49 12.15
CA TRP A 13 -0.57 0.73 12.04
C TRP A 13 -1.39 1.91 11.50
N ILE A 14 -2.19 1.69 10.45
CA ILE A 14 -3.08 2.71 9.87
C ILE A 14 -4.09 3.20 10.91
N SER A 15 -4.71 2.30 11.68
CA SER A 15 -5.70 2.68 12.70
C SER A 15 -5.13 3.51 13.85
N ILE A 16 -3.84 3.34 14.15
CA ILE A 16 -3.16 4.10 15.20
C ILE A 16 -2.71 5.48 14.68
N ASN A 17 -2.32 5.56 13.41
CA ASN A 17 -1.60 6.71 12.86
C ASN A 17 -2.44 7.59 11.91
N THR A 18 -3.69 7.22 11.63
CA THR A 18 -4.58 7.94 10.71
C THR A 18 -6.02 7.95 11.23
N ASP A 19 -6.91 8.68 10.59
CA ASP A 19 -8.35 8.71 10.92
C ASP A 19 -9.17 7.68 10.13
N TYR A 20 -8.53 6.80 9.37
CA TYR A 20 -9.20 5.76 8.60
C TYR A 20 -9.79 4.67 9.49
N LYS A 21 -11.06 4.31 9.23
CA LYS A 21 -11.75 3.20 9.91
C LYS A 21 -11.35 1.86 9.31
N THR A 22 -10.33 1.21 9.86
CA THR A 22 -9.77 -0.02 9.28
C THR A 22 -10.64 -1.25 9.49
N GLU A 23 -11.62 -1.21 10.39
CA GLU A 23 -12.59 -2.31 10.56
C GLU A 23 -13.47 -2.49 9.32
N SER A 24 -13.57 -1.46 8.48
CA SER A 24 -14.29 -1.51 7.21
C SER A 24 -13.49 -2.14 6.06
N PHE A 25 -12.20 -2.48 6.29
CA PHE A 25 -11.37 -3.08 5.26
C PHE A 25 -11.79 -4.53 4.97
N ASN A 26 -12.35 -4.77 3.79
CA ASN A 26 -12.85 -6.09 3.38
C ASN A 26 -12.37 -6.52 1.99
N PHE A 27 -11.29 -5.91 1.49
CA PHE A 27 -10.74 -6.23 0.17
C PHE A 27 -9.73 -7.38 0.25
N PRO A 28 -9.80 -8.37 -0.66
CA PRO A 28 -8.81 -9.42 -0.72
C PRO A 28 -7.46 -8.86 -1.21
N VAL A 29 -6.37 -9.52 -0.81
CA VAL A 29 -5.03 -9.26 -1.33
C VAL A 29 -4.56 -10.50 -2.08
N ILE A 30 -4.38 -10.37 -3.39
CA ILE A 30 -4.21 -11.49 -4.32
C ILE A 30 -2.84 -11.39 -4.97
N VAL A 31 -2.07 -12.49 -4.89
CA VAL A 31 -0.79 -12.59 -5.58
C VAL A 31 -1.03 -13.05 -7.02
N ILE A 32 -0.59 -12.23 -7.98
CA ILE A 32 -0.68 -12.52 -9.42
C ILE A 32 0.70 -12.46 -10.08
N SER A 33 0.77 -12.87 -11.35
CA SER A 33 2.01 -12.73 -12.12
C SER A 33 2.33 -11.26 -12.39
N LYS A 34 3.62 -10.91 -12.47
CA LYS A 34 4.05 -9.54 -12.76
C LYS A 34 3.49 -9.04 -14.10
N SER A 35 3.52 -9.87 -15.14
CA SER A 35 2.97 -9.54 -16.46
C SER A 35 1.49 -9.26 -16.42
N GLU A 36 0.73 -10.00 -15.61
CA GLU A 36 -0.71 -9.76 -15.45
C GLU A 36 -0.99 -8.45 -14.71
N LEU A 37 -0.22 -8.16 -13.65
CA LEU A 37 -0.30 -6.90 -12.91
C LEU A 37 -0.04 -5.70 -13.82
N GLU A 38 1.06 -5.75 -14.59
CA GLU A 38 1.46 -4.72 -15.56
C GLU A 38 0.34 -4.45 -16.59
N VAL A 39 -0.25 -5.50 -17.16
CA VAL A 39 -1.34 -5.37 -18.13
C VAL A 39 -2.59 -4.76 -17.48
N LYS A 40 -2.96 -5.21 -16.27
CA LYS A 40 -4.17 -4.75 -15.58
C LYS A 40 -4.08 -3.28 -15.17
N ALA A 41 -2.94 -2.85 -14.63
CA ALA A 41 -2.79 -1.49 -14.11
C ALA A 41 -2.33 -0.49 -15.17
N CYS A 42 -1.39 -0.88 -16.03
CA CYS A 42 -0.69 0.04 -16.94
C CYS A 42 -1.00 -0.19 -18.43
N ARG A 43 -1.74 -1.27 -18.77
CA ARG A 43 -1.97 -1.71 -20.16
C ARG A 43 -0.66 -1.99 -20.93
N GLY A 44 0.41 -2.33 -20.21
CA GLY A 44 1.75 -2.52 -20.76
C GLY A 44 2.80 -2.62 -19.66
N LYS A 45 4.07 -2.80 -20.05
CA LYS A 45 5.18 -2.95 -19.10
C LYS A 45 5.34 -1.70 -18.24
N CYS A 46 5.32 -1.87 -16.92
CA CYS A 46 5.58 -0.81 -15.95
C CYS A 46 6.22 -1.39 -14.68
N PRO A 47 6.92 -0.59 -13.86
CA PRO A 47 7.69 -1.10 -12.73
C PRO A 47 6.86 -1.39 -11.47
N ILE A 48 5.53 -1.31 -11.53
CA ILE A 48 4.65 -1.43 -10.36
C ILE A 48 4.79 -2.79 -9.68
N LEU A 49 4.52 -2.80 -8.38
CA LEU A 49 4.55 -4.00 -7.56
C LEU A 49 3.19 -4.37 -6.97
N ALA A 50 2.29 -3.40 -6.83
CA ALA A 50 0.93 -3.58 -6.37
C ALA A 50 -0.04 -2.64 -7.12
N PHE A 51 -1.34 -2.92 -7.04
CA PHE A 51 -2.40 -2.08 -7.59
C PHE A 51 -3.74 -2.40 -6.93
N PHE A 52 -4.47 -1.36 -6.51
CA PHE A 52 -5.86 -1.49 -6.06
C PHE A 52 -6.87 -1.43 -7.21
N SER A 53 -7.72 -2.46 -7.28
CA SER A 53 -8.89 -2.55 -8.15
C SER A 53 -10.16 -2.64 -7.32
N SER A 54 -11.13 -1.75 -7.57
CA SER A 54 -12.43 -1.80 -6.88
C SER A 54 -13.25 -3.07 -7.17
N LYS A 55 -12.89 -3.83 -8.21
CA LYS A 55 -13.55 -5.09 -8.59
C LYS A 55 -12.86 -6.32 -8.01
N GLU A 56 -11.54 -6.29 -7.90
CA GLU A 56 -10.72 -7.48 -7.58
C GLU A 56 -10.03 -7.39 -6.21
N GLY A 57 -9.93 -6.21 -5.61
CA GLY A 57 -9.14 -5.96 -4.41
C GLY A 57 -7.73 -5.47 -4.71
N ILE A 58 -6.79 -5.78 -3.80
CA ILE A 58 -5.39 -5.40 -3.95
C ILE A 58 -4.65 -6.52 -4.67
N LEU A 59 -4.13 -6.22 -5.86
CA LEU A 59 -3.34 -7.14 -6.65
C LEU A 59 -1.86 -6.87 -6.38
N ILE A 60 -1.09 -7.91 -6.08
CA ILE A 60 0.35 -7.79 -5.83
C ILE A 60 1.14 -8.79 -6.67
N SER A 61 2.33 -8.37 -7.12
CA SER A 61 3.30 -9.29 -7.70
C SER A 61 4.07 -10.03 -6.59
N LYS A 62 4.76 -11.14 -6.93
CA LYS A 62 5.62 -11.83 -5.97
C LYS A 62 6.74 -10.89 -5.49
N MET A 63 6.80 -10.64 -4.18
CA MET A 63 7.75 -9.71 -3.54
C MET A 63 8.17 -10.21 -2.14
N ASP A 64 9.24 -9.64 -1.58
CA ASP A 64 9.63 -9.91 -0.19
C ASP A 64 8.76 -9.12 0.78
N LEU A 65 7.91 -9.82 1.53
CA LEU A 65 6.97 -9.23 2.49
C LEU A 65 7.65 -8.68 3.75
N ASN A 66 8.93 -8.97 4.00
CA ASN A 66 9.66 -8.40 5.14
C ASN A 66 10.36 -7.07 4.78
N GLY A 67 10.46 -6.73 3.50
CA GLY A 67 11.09 -5.51 3.02
C GLY A 67 10.19 -4.29 3.23
N LEU A 68 10.70 -3.28 3.96
CA LEU A 68 9.93 -2.06 4.28
C LEU A 68 9.35 -1.35 3.05
N CYS A 69 10.08 -1.29 1.93
CA CYS A 69 9.54 -0.70 0.70
C CYS A 69 8.28 -1.45 0.23
N ASN A 70 8.34 -2.78 0.15
CA ASN A 70 7.21 -3.59 -0.32
C ASN A 70 6.01 -3.50 0.65
N GLN A 71 6.27 -3.46 1.95
CA GLN A 71 5.23 -3.22 2.96
C GLN A 71 4.58 -1.86 2.78
N SER A 72 5.39 -0.82 2.52
CA SER A 72 4.87 0.54 2.28
C SER A 72 4.04 0.64 1.00
N ILE A 73 4.39 -0.12 -0.04
CA ILE A 73 3.62 -0.20 -1.28
C ILE A 73 2.27 -0.89 -1.03
N ILE A 74 2.24 -1.99 -0.27
CA ILE A 74 0.98 -2.64 0.11
C ILE A 74 0.13 -1.69 0.97
N LEU A 75 0.74 -0.96 1.91
CA LEU A 75 0.06 0.04 2.71
C LEU A 75 -0.58 1.13 1.84
N HIS A 76 0.13 1.60 0.82
CA HIS A 76 -0.39 2.57 -0.15
C HIS A 76 -1.68 2.07 -0.81
N GLU A 77 -1.70 0.83 -1.29
CA GLU A 77 -2.90 0.26 -1.90
C GLU A 77 -4.04 0.00 -0.89
N ILE A 78 -3.72 -0.28 0.37
CA ILE A 78 -4.73 -0.35 1.45
C ILE A 78 -5.38 1.02 1.65
N ILE A 79 -4.61 2.11 1.63
CA ILE A 79 -5.15 3.46 1.71
C ILE A 79 -6.09 3.74 0.54
N HIS A 80 -5.73 3.36 -0.69
CA HIS A 80 -6.66 3.49 -1.83
C HIS A 80 -7.95 2.72 -1.65
N ALA A 81 -7.88 1.51 -1.10
CA ALA A 81 -9.07 0.71 -0.79
C ALA A 81 -9.98 1.39 0.26
N LEU A 82 -9.39 2.01 1.28
CA LEU A 82 -10.11 2.76 2.31
C LEU A 82 -10.67 4.08 1.78
N GLN A 83 -9.92 4.80 0.95
CA GLN A 83 -10.37 6.01 0.25
C GLN A 83 -11.58 5.71 -0.64
N PHE A 84 -11.59 4.58 -1.34
CA PHE A 84 -12.71 4.16 -2.18
C PHE A 84 -14.02 4.01 -1.38
N THR A 85 -13.95 3.53 -0.14
CA THR A 85 -15.13 3.32 0.71
C THR A 85 -15.50 4.54 1.56
N GLN A 86 -14.52 5.30 2.05
CA GLN A 86 -14.70 6.36 3.06
C GLN A 86 -14.56 7.79 2.51
N ARG A 87 -13.93 7.98 1.34
CA ARG A 87 -13.63 9.30 0.75
C ARG A 87 -14.09 9.38 -0.72
N LYS A 88 -15.39 9.13 -0.94
CA LYS A 88 -15.98 9.06 -2.30
C LYS A 88 -15.83 10.36 -3.08
N ASP A 89 -15.96 11.50 -2.39
CA ASP A 89 -15.97 12.83 -3.02
C ASP A 89 -14.56 13.43 -3.20
N MET A 90 -13.51 12.76 -2.73
CA MET A 90 -12.14 13.23 -2.88
C MET A 90 -11.64 12.98 -4.32
N GLU A 91 -11.09 14.00 -4.96
CA GLU A 91 -10.51 13.89 -6.30
C GLU A 91 -9.27 12.98 -6.30
N ASN A 92 -9.03 12.31 -7.44
CA ASN A 92 -7.95 11.33 -7.57
C ASN A 92 -6.56 11.90 -7.27
N VAL A 93 -6.30 13.16 -7.63
CA VAL A 93 -5.00 13.80 -7.36
C VAL A 93 -4.76 13.96 -5.85
N PHE A 94 -5.80 14.27 -5.07
CA PHE A 94 -5.70 14.38 -3.62
C PHE A 94 -5.59 13.01 -2.96
N LYS A 95 -6.31 11.99 -3.47
CA LYS A 95 -6.19 10.60 -3.02
C LYS A 95 -4.76 10.08 -3.12
N GLU A 96 -4.14 10.26 -4.28
CA GLU A 96 -2.76 9.85 -4.54
C GLU A 96 -1.78 10.58 -3.62
N LYS A 97 -1.94 11.90 -3.49
CA LYS A 97 -1.08 12.72 -2.64
C LYS A 97 -1.13 12.26 -1.19
N GLU A 98 -2.34 12.07 -0.65
CA GLU A 98 -2.53 11.61 0.74
C GLU A 98 -1.96 10.20 0.93
N ALA A 99 -2.17 9.28 -0.01
CA ALA A 99 -1.62 7.93 0.06
C ALA A 99 -0.09 7.94 0.13
N TYR A 100 0.58 8.80 -0.65
CA TYR A 100 2.04 8.99 -0.54
C TYR A 100 2.47 9.65 0.77
N GLU A 101 1.71 10.62 1.30
CA GLU A 101 2.02 11.25 2.59
C GLU A 101 1.99 10.21 3.72
N ILE A 102 0.96 9.38 3.76
CA ILE A 102 0.83 8.29 4.74
C ILE A 102 1.91 7.22 4.50
N GLN A 103 2.19 6.85 3.26
CA GLN A 103 3.27 5.92 2.93
C GLN A 103 4.64 6.43 3.41
N ASN A 104 4.92 7.71 3.23
CA ASN A 104 6.18 8.31 3.65
C ASN A 104 6.27 8.40 5.19
N PHE A 105 5.13 8.64 5.85
CA PHE A 105 5.06 8.60 7.31
C PHE A 105 5.39 7.19 7.84
N PHE A 106 4.75 6.15 7.29
CA PHE A 106 5.06 4.75 7.62
C PHE A 106 6.55 4.43 7.41
N LEU A 107 7.12 4.79 6.27
CA LEU A 107 8.54 4.55 5.99
C LEU A 107 9.46 5.24 7.00
N THR A 108 9.11 6.45 7.43
CA THR A 108 9.89 7.20 8.42
C THR A 108 9.79 6.54 9.79
N ASP A 109 8.58 6.25 10.23
CA ASP A 109 8.29 5.62 11.52
C ASP A 109 9.01 4.26 11.66
N MET A 110 8.82 3.38 10.68
CA MET A 110 9.48 2.06 10.66
C MET A 110 11.00 2.13 10.51
N SER A 111 11.53 3.18 9.88
CA SER A 111 12.98 3.37 9.80
C SER A 111 13.56 3.73 11.15
N ILE A 112 12.83 4.52 11.96
CA ILE A 112 13.22 4.88 13.32
C ILE A 112 13.15 3.64 14.21
N GLU A 113 12.04 2.89 14.17
CA GLU A 113 11.89 1.65 14.95
C GLU A 113 12.98 0.61 14.66
N LYS A 114 13.44 0.53 13.40
CA LYS A 114 14.52 -0.38 12.99
C LYS A 114 15.92 0.21 13.08
N GLU A 115 16.07 1.40 13.68
CA GLU A 115 17.34 2.09 13.86
C GLU A 115 18.15 2.26 12.55
N LEU A 116 17.45 2.49 11.44
CA LEU A 116 18.10 2.68 10.15
C LEU A 116 18.86 4.02 10.12
N ILE A 117 20.15 3.97 9.78
CA ILE A 117 21.04 5.15 9.69
C ILE A 117 20.48 6.25 8.77
N LYS A 118 19.73 5.86 7.72
CA LYS A 118 19.04 6.79 6.82
C LYS A 118 17.59 6.34 6.64
N PRO A 119 16.61 7.18 6.99
CA PRO A 119 15.21 6.87 6.76
C PRO A 119 14.92 6.57 5.29
N LEU A 120 14.06 5.57 5.08
CA LEU A 120 13.47 5.32 3.78
C LEU A 120 12.45 6.40 3.45
N SER A 121 12.19 6.60 2.16
CA SER A 121 11.17 7.54 1.68
C SER A 121 10.57 7.05 0.38
N ILE A 122 9.45 7.65 -0.03
CA ILE A 122 8.78 7.35 -1.30
C ILE A 122 9.70 7.51 -2.52
N ARG A 123 10.78 8.32 -2.45
CA ARG A 123 11.77 8.43 -3.53
C ARG A 123 12.49 7.10 -3.83
N LYS A 124 12.54 6.19 -2.86
CA LYS A 124 13.16 4.86 -2.99
C LYS A 124 12.15 3.72 -3.06
N CYS A 125 10.93 3.93 -2.56
CA CYS A 125 9.93 2.88 -2.35
C CYS A 125 8.60 3.19 -3.06
N ARG A 126 8.61 3.90 -4.18
CA ARG A 126 7.38 4.33 -4.87
C ARG A 126 6.57 3.11 -5.38
N SER A 127 5.24 3.17 -5.25
CA SER A 127 4.29 2.27 -5.93
C SER A 127 4.40 2.43 -7.45
#